data_AF-A0A2R6MUY6-F1
#
_entry.id   AF-A0A2R6MUY6-F1
#
_cell.length_a   1.000
_cell.length_b   1.000
_cell.length_c   1.000
_cell.angle_alpha   90.00
_cell.angle_beta   90.00
_cell.angle_gamma   90.00
#
_symmetry.space_group_name_H-M   'P 1'
#
loop_
_entity.id
_entity.type
_entity.pdbx_description
1 polymer ?
#
loop_
_entity_poly.entity_id
_entity_poly.type
_entity_poly.pdbx_seq_one_letter_code
_entity_poly.pdbx_strand_id
1 'polypeptide(L)'
;MAKPLKRGEGPNKFDLSAAETATTTYDGDVGWDKRPPAVLKCPRCESEILQHNAQDSIDCQRCVAEFGYEEFGDLDLVYMGCPRCKNQMVHGQRHPEKFDIPEWATCDDCRYHWEFKHSYDRPSDRERTDVR
;
A
#
# COMPACT_ATOMS: atom_id res chain seq x y z
N MET A 1 -15.26 67.47 -13.50
CA MET A 1 -15.05 66.88 -12.16
C MET A 1 -15.77 65.53 -12.12
N ALA A 2 -15.03 64.43 -12.23
CA ALA A 2 -15.58 63.08 -12.38
C ALA A 2 -15.75 62.42 -11.00
N LYS A 3 -16.96 61.92 -10.71
CA LYS A 3 -17.26 61.11 -9.53
C LYS A 3 -16.65 59.69 -9.68
N PRO A 4 -16.31 59.00 -8.58
CA PRO A 4 -15.51 57.78 -8.62
C PRO A 4 -16.29 56.57 -9.14
N LEU A 5 -15.59 55.68 -9.85
CA LEU A 5 -16.10 54.38 -10.30
C LEU A 5 -16.46 53.51 -9.08
N LYS A 6 -17.73 53.12 -8.96
CA LYS A 6 -18.17 52.00 -8.10
C LYS A 6 -19.05 51.05 -8.91
N ARG A 7 -18.48 49.90 -9.25
CA ARG A 7 -19.06 48.55 -9.15
C ARG A 7 -18.02 47.57 -9.70
N GLY A 8 -17.21 47.02 -8.81
CA GLY A 8 -16.53 45.74 -9.07
C GLY A 8 -17.49 44.64 -8.69
N GLU A 9 -18.09 44.00 -9.69
CA GLU A 9 -18.68 42.67 -9.57
C GLU A 9 -17.66 41.72 -8.95
N GLY A 10 -18.08 41.01 -7.91
CA GLY A 10 -17.30 39.93 -7.34
C GLY A 10 -18.21 38.85 -6.80
N PRO A 11 -18.73 37.95 -7.65
CA PRO A 11 -19.22 36.68 -7.19
C PRO A 11 -18.06 35.69 -7.21
N ASN A 12 -17.20 35.71 -6.20
CA ASN A 12 -16.31 34.57 -5.93
C ASN A 12 -16.65 33.99 -4.56
N LYS A 13 -17.91 33.57 -4.41
CA LYS A 13 -18.14 32.35 -3.65
C LYS A 13 -17.50 31.25 -4.50
N PHE A 14 -16.30 30.84 -4.12
CA PHE A 14 -15.78 29.55 -4.50
C PHE A 14 -16.79 28.52 -3.98
N ASP A 15 -17.80 28.23 -4.79
CA ASP A 15 -18.57 27.02 -4.63
C ASP A 15 -17.57 25.92 -4.96
N LEU A 16 -17.04 25.32 -3.89
CA LEU A 16 -16.27 24.11 -3.99
C LEU A 16 -17.17 23.16 -4.78
N SER A 17 -16.90 23.05 -6.07
CA SER A 17 -17.28 21.89 -6.84
C SER A 17 -16.70 20.73 -6.05
N ALA A 18 -17.54 20.12 -5.21
CA ALA A 18 -17.36 18.76 -4.80
C ALA A 18 -17.42 17.98 -6.12
N ALA A 19 -16.28 17.95 -6.82
CA ALA A 19 -15.98 16.86 -7.69
C ALA A 19 -16.09 15.67 -6.77
N GLU A 20 -17.25 15.00 -6.85
CA GLU A 20 -17.58 13.84 -6.07
C GLU A 20 -16.38 12.93 -6.18
N THR A 21 -15.61 12.90 -5.09
CA THR A 21 -14.38 12.14 -4.98
C THR A 21 -14.78 10.75 -5.37
N ALA A 22 -14.37 10.31 -6.56
CA ALA A 22 -14.70 9.00 -7.04
C ALA A 22 -14.19 8.04 -5.98
N THR A 23 -15.10 7.53 -5.14
CA THR A 23 -14.86 6.42 -4.23
C THR A 23 -14.65 5.24 -5.15
N THR A 24 -13.45 5.17 -5.71
CA THR A 24 -12.93 3.94 -6.28
C THR A 24 -12.75 3.08 -5.05
N THR A 25 -13.74 2.27 -4.73
CA THR A 25 -13.62 1.25 -3.70
C THR A 25 -12.47 0.36 -4.15
N TYR A 26 -11.26 0.66 -3.68
CA TYR A 26 -10.15 -0.26 -3.78
C TYR A 26 -10.62 -1.47 -2.97
N ASP A 27 -10.82 -2.60 -3.64
CA ASP A 27 -10.98 -3.87 -2.96
C ASP A 27 -9.62 -4.14 -2.30
N GLY A 28 -9.58 -3.93 -0.99
CA GLY A 28 -8.36 -3.77 -0.22
C GLY A 28 -8.21 -4.87 0.81
N ASP A 29 -7.12 -5.63 0.77
CA ASP A 29 -6.76 -6.53 1.87
C ASP A 29 -5.76 -5.83 2.80
N VAL A 30 -5.86 -6.15 4.09
CA VAL A 30 -5.01 -5.55 5.12
C VAL A 30 -4.38 -6.65 5.96
N GLY A 31 -3.08 -6.52 6.22
CA GLY A 31 -2.31 -7.41 7.08
C GLY A 31 -1.40 -8.37 6.32
N TRP A 32 -0.36 -8.83 7.01
CA TRP A 32 0.69 -9.69 6.45
C TRP A 32 0.16 -11.03 5.95
N ASP A 33 -0.76 -11.65 6.69
CA ASP A 33 -1.37 -12.94 6.34
C ASP A 33 -2.02 -12.94 4.94
N LYS A 34 -2.57 -11.79 4.55
CA LYS A 34 -3.23 -11.57 3.26
C LYS A 34 -2.33 -10.94 2.21
N ARG A 35 -1.02 -10.96 2.41
CA ARG A 35 -0.08 -10.36 1.47
C ARG A 35 -0.22 -11.03 0.10
N PRO A 36 -0.26 -10.24 -0.99
CA PRO A 36 -0.24 -10.76 -2.35
C PRO A 36 0.94 -11.72 -2.61
N PRO A 37 0.80 -12.61 -3.61
CA PRO A 37 1.91 -13.42 -4.08
C PRO A 37 3.13 -12.55 -4.41
N ALA A 38 4.30 -12.97 -3.95
CA ALA A 38 5.54 -12.24 -4.12
C ALA A 38 6.53 -13.06 -4.94
N VAL A 39 7.27 -12.39 -5.82
CA VAL A 39 8.38 -12.98 -6.55
C VAL A 39 9.68 -12.44 -6.00
N LEU A 40 10.48 -13.35 -5.47
CA LEU A 40 11.75 -13.08 -4.80
C LEU A 40 12.91 -13.57 -5.65
N LYS A 41 14.08 -12.96 -5.49
CA LYS A 41 15.32 -13.45 -6.11
C LYS A 41 16.03 -14.40 -5.16
N CYS A 42 16.38 -15.58 -5.65
CA CYS A 42 17.17 -16.54 -4.89
C CYS A 42 18.60 -16.01 -4.64
N PRO A 43 19.09 -15.96 -3.40
CA PRO A 43 20.44 -15.47 -3.10
C PRO A 43 21.54 -16.45 -3.53
N ARG A 44 21.18 -17.73 -3.78
CA ARG A 44 22.13 -18.78 -4.18
C ARG A 44 22.33 -18.91 -5.68
N CYS A 45 21.25 -18.80 -6.45
CA CYS A 45 21.29 -19.05 -7.90
C CYS A 45 20.62 -17.99 -8.74
N GLU A 46 20.19 -16.89 -8.12
CA GLU A 46 19.61 -15.70 -8.77
C GLU A 46 18.30 -15.94 -9.52
N SER A 47 17.72 -17.13 -9.44
CA SER A 47 16.42 -17.42 -10.04
C SER A 47 15.28 -16.76 -9.28
N GLU A 48 14.21 -16.46 -9.99
CA GLU A 48 12.94 -16.03 -9.40
C GLU A 48 12.29 -17.19 -8.62
N ILE A 49 11.79 -16.89 -7.44
CA ILE A 49 11.03 -17.79 -6.56
C ILE A 49 9.66 -17.16 -6.34
N LEU A 50 8.60 -17.90 -6.64
CA LEU A 50 7.23 -17.47 -6.36
C LEU A 50 6.81 -17.97 -4.98
N GLN A 51 6.52 -17.05 -4.07
CA GLN A 51 5.88 -17.36 -2.80
C GLN A 51 4.38 -17.02 -2.92
N HIS A 52 3.52 -18.04 -2.85
CA HIS A 52 2.08 -17.90 -3.08
C HIS A 52 1.38 -17.19 -1.91
N ASN A 53 1.58 -17.67 -0.68
CA ASN A 53 1.02 -17.07 0.53
C ASN A 53 2.13 -16.55 1.45
N ALA A 54 1.79 -15.61 2.32
CA ALA A 54 2.76 -14.95 3.20
C ALA A 54 3.41 -15.88 4.24
N GLN A 55 2.74 -16.99 4.58
CA GLN A 55 3.18 -17.97 5.59
C GLN A 55 3.83 -19.21 4.98
N ASP A 56 3.82 -19.33 3.64
CA ASP A 56 4.45 -20.47 2.98
C ASP A 56 5.97 -20.35 3.10
N SER A 57 6.66 -21.50 3.11
CA SER A 57 8.09 -21.55 2.87
C SER A 57 8.42 -20.98 1.50
N ILE A 58 9.65 -20.52 1.35
CA ILE A 58 10.17 -19.96 0.11
C ILE A 58 11.15 -20.98 -0.45
N ASP A 59 10.69 -21.75 -1.42
CA ASP A 59 11.43 -22.89 -1.98
C ASP A 59 11.86 -22.61 -3.41
N CYS A 60 13.17 -22.47 -3.60
CA CYS A 60 13.78 -22.32 -4.91
C CYS A 60 13.79 -23.65 -5.67
N GLN A 61 12.95 -23.76 -6.70
CA GLN A 61 12.86 -24.94 -7.56
C GLN A 61 14.13 -25.20 -8.39
N ARG A 62 15.05 -24.23 -8.48
CA ARG A 62 16.26 -24.35 -9.31
C ARG A 62 17.46 -24.92 -8.55
N CYS A 63 17.71 -24.45 -7.32
CA CYS A 63 18.83 -24.92 -6.50
C CYS A 63 18.40 -25.70 -5.24
N VAL A 64 17.09 -25.95 -5.09
CA VAL A 64 16.48 -26.66 -3.95
C VAL A 64 16.81 -25.96 -2.63
N ALA A 65 16.87 -24.63 -2.67
CA ALA A 65 17.06 -23.82 -1.49
C ALA A 65 15.72 -23.59 -0.80
N GLU A 66 15.67 -23.85 0.50
CA GLU A 66 14.49 -23.59 1.33
C GLU A 66 14.82 -22.44 2.28
N PHE A 67 13.92 -21.47 2.35
CA PHE A 67 13.96 -20.36 3.30
C PHE A 67 12.61 -20.30 4.05
N GLY A 68 12.65 -19.91 5.32
CA GLY A 68 11.46 -19.67 6.12
C GLY A 68 10.71 -18.42 5.67
N TYR A 69 9.42 -18.34 6.02
CA TYR A 69 8.63 -17.13 5.75
C TYR A 69 9.15 -15.90 6.52
N GLU A 70 9.84 -16.12 7.64
CA GLU A 70 10.48 -15.08 8.46
C GLU A 70 11.71 -14.45 7.77
N GLU A 71 12.38 -15.20 6.88
CA GLU A 71 13.53 -14.73 6.11
C GLU A 71 13.12 -13.89 4.88
N PHE A 72 11.82 -13.62 4.70
CA PHE A 72 11.33 -12.87 3.54
C PHE A 72 11.98 -11.48 3.42
N GLY A 73 12.20 -10.79 4.55
CA GLY A 73 12.84 -9.46 4.56
C GLY A 73 14.32 -9.49 4.19
N ASP A 74 14.98 -10.64 4.30
CA ASP A 74 16.38 -10.82 3.93
C ASP A 74 16.55 -11.14 2.43
N LEU A 75 15.45 -11.39 1.71
CA LEU A 75 15.44 -11.74 0.30
C LEU A 75 15.08 -10.54 -0.58
N ASP A 76 15.72 -10.44 -1.74
CA ASP A 76 15.42 -9.39 -2.71
C ASP A 76 14.05 -9.60 -3.35
N LEU A 77 13.11 -8.71 -3.05
CA LEU A 77 11.80 -8.66 -3.70
C LEU A 77 11.92 -8.10 -5.12
N VAL A 78 11.55 -8.91 -6.11
CA VAL A 78 11.54 -8.51 -7.52
C VAL A 78 10.24 -7.77 -7.86
N TYR A 79 9.09 -8.38 -7.53
CA TYR A 79 7.77 -7.75 -7.67
C TYR A 79 6.71 -8.48 -6.83
N MET A 80 5.57 -7.82 -6.63
CA MET A 80 4.35 -8.43 -6.09
C MET A 80 3.34 -8.64 -7.21
N GLY A 81 2.70 -9.81 -7.26
CA GLY A 81 1.69 -10.15 -8.26
C GLY A 81 0.28 -9.92 -7.73
N CYS A 82 -0.58 -9.27 -8.53
CA CYS A 82 -1.95 -9.04 -8.15
C CYS A 82 -2.71 -10.36 -8.02
N PRO A 83 -3.38 -10.65 -6.89
CA PRO A 83 -4.13 -11.88 -6.73
C PRO A 83 -5.32 -11.99 -7.71
N ARG A 84 -5.83 -10.86 -8.20
CA ARG A 84 -7.01 -10.77 -9.09
C ARG A 84 -6.66 -10.92 -10.56
N CYS A 85 -5.80 -10.05 -11.10
CA CYS A 85 -5.48 -10.04 -12.53
C CYS A 85 -4.10 -10.63 -12.87
N LYS A 86 -3.30 -11.01 -11.87
CA LYS A 86 -1.93 -11.56 -12.01
C LYS A 86 -0.89 -10.58 -12.59
N ASN A 87 -1.26 -9.32 -12.82
CA ASN A 87 -0.31 -8.27 -13.20
C ASN A 87 0.61 -7.89 -12.05
N GLN A 88 1.76 -7.33 -12.40
CA GLN A 88 2.70 -6.77 -11.43
C GLN A 88 2.07 -5.56 -10.74
N MET A 89 2.25 -5.50 -9.43
CA MET A 89 1.76 -4.42 -8.59
C MET A 89 2.89 -3.43 -8.32
N VAL A 90 2.54 -2.15 -8.25
CA VAL A 90 3.42 -1.12 -7.70
C VAL A 90 3.45 -1.30 -6.20
N HIS A 91 4.63 -1.44 -5.60
CA HIS A 91 4.77 -1.63 -4.15
C HIS A 91 5.82 -0.69 -3.58
N GLY A 92 5.82 -0.54 -2.25
CA GLY A 92 6.80 0.28 -1.57
C GLY A 92 6.78 0.14 -0.06
N GLN A 93 7.67 0.90 0.56
CA GLN A 93 7.81 1.01 2.02
C GLN A 93 7.45 2.44 2.42
N ARG A 94 6.72 2.58 3.53
CA ARG A 94 6.45 3.86 4.20
C ARG A 94 7.53 4.15 5.24
N HIS A 95 8.09 3.13 5.88
CA HIS A 95 9.06 3.19 6.95
C HIS A 95 10.24 2.24 6.67
N PRO A 96 11.12 2.58 5.70
CA PRO A 96 12.26 1.74 5.34
C PRO A 96 13.27 1.56 6.49
N GLU A 97 13.28 2.47 7.48
CA GLU A 97 14.13 2.36 8.66
C GLU A 97 13.63 1.36 9.72
N LYS A 98 12.39 0.86 9.58
CA LYS A 98 11.73 -0.03 10.56
C LYS A 98 11.40 -1.41 10.01
N PHE A 99 11.19 -1.52 8.70
CA PHE A 99 10.72 -2.73 8.06
C PHE A 99 11.47 -2.96 6.76
N ASP A 100 12.10 -4.13 6.63
CA ASP A 100 12.74 -4.60 5.40
C ASP A 100 11.73 -5.25 4.43
N ILE A 101 10.44 -5.10 4.69
CA ILE A 101 9.34 -5.69 3.92
C ILE A 101 8.48 -4.60 3.27
N PRO A 102 7.86 -4.85 2.10
CA PRO A 102 6.92 -3.91 1.51
C PRO A 102 5.74 -3.69 2.46
N GLU A 103 5.35 -2.43 2.64
CA GLU A 103 4.24 -2.02 3.51
C GLU A 103 2.95 -1.77 2.75
N TRP A 104 3.03 -1.64 1.43
CA TRP A 104 1.85 -1.48 0.58
C TRP A 104 2.13 -1.98 -0.82
N ALA A 105 1.06 -2.38 -1.52
CA ALA A 105 1.08 -2.71 -2.93
C ALA A 105 -0.24 -2.32 -3.58
N THR A 106 -0.20 -1.76 -4.79
CA THR A 106 -1.38 -1.35 -5.56
C THR A 106 -1.28 -1.89 -6.97
N CYS A 107 -2.36 -2.47 -7.47
CA CYS A 107 -2.51 -2.83 -8.87
C CYS A 107 -3.25 -1.71 -9.61
N ASP A 108 -2.60 -1.12 -10.61
CA ASP A 108 -3.21 -0.06 -11.41
C ASP A 108 -4.33 -0.56 -12.34
N ASP A 109 -4.27 -1.81 -12.79
CA ASP A 109 -5.27 -2.38 -13.72
C ASP A 109 -6.63 -2.66 -13.07
N CYS A 110 -6.63 -3.35 -11.93
CA CYS A 110 -7.85 -3.78 -11.26
C CYS A 110 -8.17 -2.98 -9.99
N ARG A 111 -7.34 -1.98 -9.66
CA ARG A 111 -7.50 -1.13 -8.48
C ARG A 111 -7.52 -1.93 -7.17
N TYR A 112 -6.89 -3.10 -7.16
CA TYR A 112 -6.67 -3.87 -5.94
C TYR A 112 -5.56 -3.21 -5.13
N HIS A 113 -5.76 -3.09 -3.81
CA HIS A 113 -4.80 -2.51 -2.90
C HIS A 113 -4.51 -3.47 -1.75
N TRP A 114 -3.27 -3.52 -1.31
CA TRP A 114 -2.89 -4.24 -0.10
C TRP A 114 -2.06 -3.34 0.78
N GLU A 115 -2.33 -3.38 2.09
CA GLU A 115 -1.59 -2.64 3.11
C GLU A 115 -1.14 -3.54 4.25
N PHE A 116 0.07 -3.29 4.72
CA PHE A 116 0.59 -3.89 5.93
C PHE A 116 -0.10 -3.28 7.16
N LYS A 117 -0.58 -4.14 8.04
CA LYS A 117 -1.23 -3.70 9.28
C LYS A 117 -0.19 -3.37 10.33
N HIS A 118 0.01 -2.09 10.61
CA HIS A 118 0.82 -1.66 11.76
C HIS A 118 0.04 -1.87 13.06
N SER A 119 0.60 -2.65 13.99
CA SER A 119 0.01 -2.86 15.32
C SER A 119 -0.09 -1.59 16.19
N TYR A 120 0.57 -0.50 15.79
CA TYR A 120 0.53 0.80 16.47
C TYR A 120 -0.59 1.73 15.99
N ASP A 121 -1.37 1.33 14.98
CA ASP A 121 -2.55 2.08 14.53
C ASP A 121 -3.74 1.83 15.47
N ARG A 122 -3.58 2.16 16.76
CA ARG A 122 -4.70 2.58 17.59
C ARG A 122 -4.62 4.09 17.67
N PRO A 123 -5.63 4.84 17.23
CA PRO A 123 -5.78 6.20 17.73
C PRO A 123 -5.88 6.08 19.26
N SER A 124 -4.86 6.58 19.95
CA SER A 124 -4.95 6.90 21.36
C SER A 124 -6.01 7.99 21.46
N ASP A 125 -7.26 7.59 21.70
CA ASP A 125 -8.34 8.49 22.10
C ASP A 125 -7.93 9.10 23.44
N ARG A 126 -7.24 10.24 23.36
CA ARG A 126 -6.95 11.12 24.48
C ARG A 126 -8.10 12.12 24.55
N GLU A 127 -8.62 12.26 25.76
CA GLU A 127 -9.46 13.35 26.27
C GLU A 127 -10.93 13.42 25.82
N ARG A 128 -11.79 12.85 26.67
CA ARG A 128 -13.01 13.57 27.10
C ARG A 128 -13.07 13.60 28.62
N THR A 129 -12.47 14.64 29.20
CA THR A 129 -12.71 15.06 30.58
C THR A 129 -14.14 15.57 30.67
N ASP A 130 -15.06 14.77 31.23
CA ASP A 130 -16.35 15.28 31.68
C ASP A 130 -16.23 15.63 33.17
N VAL A 131 -16.11 16.93 33.41
CA VAL A 131 -16.33 17.54 34.73
C VAL A 131 -17.84 17.56 34.95
N ARG A 132 -18.32 16.82 35.94
CA ARG A 132 -19.46 17.30 36.74
C ARG A 132 -19.52 16.72 38.15
#